data_AF-A0A1Q7XDT4-F1
#
_entry.id   AF-A0A1Q7XDT4-F1
#
_cell.length_a   1.000
_cell.length_b   1.000
_cell.length_c   1.000
_cell.angle_alpha   90.00
_cell.angle_beta   90.00
_cell.angle_gamma   90.00
#
_symmetry.space_group_name_H-M   'P 1'
#
loop_
_entity.id
_entity.type
_entity.pdbx_description
1 polymer ?
#
loop_
_entity_poly.entity_id
_entity_poly.type
_entity_poly.pdbx_seq_one_letter_code
_entity_poly.pdbx_strand_id
1 'polypeptide(L)' 'MNLAHKVYKKLLQVPKGKVTTYSALAKAVGLKNGQRVIGRIMNKNPYPVVIPCHRVILSNGKVGG' A
#
# COMPACT_ATOMS: atom_id res chain seq x y z
N MET A 1 13.54 -8.68 -7.86
CA MET A 1 12.13 -8.22 -7.75
C MET A 1 12.09 -6.71 -7.49
N ASN A 2 11.41 -5.95 -8.35
CA ASN A 2 11.18 -4.51 -8.17
C ASN A 2 10.36 -4.25 -6.87
N LEU A 3 10.64 -3.14 -6.19
CA LEU A 3 9.98 -2.71 -4.97
C LEU A 3 8.45 -2.64 -5.11
N ALA A 4 7.95 -2.12 -6.24
CA ALA A 4 6.51 -2.04 -6.51
C ALA A 4 5.84 -3.43 -6.44
N HIS A 5 6.45 -4.45 -7.05
CA HIS A 5 5.95 -5.83 -6.97
C HIS A 5 5.94 -6.38 -5.55
N LYS A 6 6.94 -6.06 -4.71
CA LYS A 6 6.94 -6.46 -3.29
C LYS A 6 5.78 -5.81 -2.54
N VAL A 7 5.55 -4.52 -2.78
CA VAL A 7 4.44 -3.76 -2.20
C VAL A 7 3.09 -4.34 -2.62
N TYR A 8 2.89 -4.62 -3.91
CA TYR A 8 1.64 -5.20 -4.42
C TYR A 8 1.39 -6.60 -3.83
N LYS A 9 2.41 -7.47 -3.76
CA LYS A 9 2.29 -8.78 -3.11
C LYS A 9 1.86 -8.65 -1.64
N LYS A 10 2.38 -7.67 -0.91
CA LYS A 10 1.96 -7.41 0.47
C LYS A 10 0.54 -6.84 0.56
N LEU A 11 0.17 -5.94 -0.33
CA LEU A 11 -1.18 -5.38 -0.37
C LEU A 11 -2.25 -6.43 -0.67
N LEU A 12 -1.95 -7.42 -1.52
CA LEU A 12 -2.86 -8.53 -1.81
C LEU A 12 -3.15 -9.42 -0.59
N GLN A 13 -2.30 -9.38 0.45
CA GLN A 13 -2.53 -10.11 1.70
C GLN A 13 -3.56 -9.41 2.60
N VAL A 14 -3.97 -8.18 2.29
CA VAL A 14 -4.99 -7.45 3.07
C VAL A 14 -6.37 -8.05 2.76
N PRO A 15 -7.07 -8.64 3.75
CA PRO A 15 -8.37 -9.29 3.54
C PRO A 15 -9.44 -8.32 3.06
N LYS A 16 -10.49 -8.86 2.41
CA LYS A 16 -11.68 -8.07 2.06
C LYS A 16 -12.33 -7.51 3.33
N GLY A 17 -12.78 -6.25 3.28
CA GLY A 17 -13.36 -5.55 4.43
C GLY A 17 -12.35 -5.07 5.47
N LYS A 18 -11.04 -5.25 5.22
CA LYS A 18 -9.96 -4.71 6.04
C LYS A 18 -9.15 -3.68 5.26
N VAL A 19 -8.50 -2.80 6.01
CA VAL A 19 -7.62 -1.74 5.49
C VAL A 19 -6.22 -1.89 6.09
N THR A 20 -5.24 -1.30 5.43
CA THR A 20 -3.88 -1.14 5.91
C THR A 20 -3.45 0.31 5.76
N THR A 21 -2.30 0.69 6.31
CA THR A 21 -1.80 2.06 6.22
C THR A 21 -0.54 2.15 5.36
N TYR A 22 -0.27 3.33 4.81
CA TYR A 22 0.98 3.60 4.08
C TYR A 22 2.22 3.26 4.93
N SER A 23 2.17 3.51 6.23
CA SER A 23 3.26 3.21 7.16
C SER A 23 3.39 1.71 7.44
N ALA A 24 2.28 0.99 7.59
CA ALA A 24 2.30 -0.46 7.78
C ALA A 24 2.87 -1.19 6.55
N LEU A 25 2.44 -0.80 5.34
CA LEU A 25 2.98 -1.35 4.11
C LEU A 25 4.48 -1.06 3.94
N ALA A 26 4.91 0.18 4.20
CA ALA A 26 6.32 0.54 4.14
C ALA A 26 7.17 -0.33 5.08
N LYS A 27 6.72 -0.51 6.34
CA LYS A 27 7.38 -1.39 7.31
C LYS A 27 7.40 -2.85 6.83
N ALA A 28 6.29 -3.35 6.30
CA ALA A 28 6.17 -4.73 5.83
C ALA A 28 7.08 -5.08 4.64
N VAL A 29 7.56 -4.08 3.89
CA VAL A 29 8.54 -4.25 2.80
C VAL A 29 9.95 -3.80 3.17
N GLY A 30 10.20 -3.46 4.45
CA GLY A 30 11.53 -3.09 4.95
C GLY A 30 11.94 -1.64 4.70
N LEU A 31 10.99 -0.74 4.38
CA LEU A 31 11.28 0.69 4.19
C LEU A 31 11.07 1.48 5.48
N LYS A 32 12.17 2.02 6.03
CA LYS A 32 12.09 3.06 7.07
C LYS A 32 11.67 4.38 6.41
N ASN A 33 10.61 5.02 6.93
CA ASN A 33 10.04 6.26 6.39
C ASN A 33 9.56 6.18 4.92
N GLY A 34 9.12 5.00 4.47
CA GLY A 34 8.70 4.75 3.09
C GLY A 34 7.28 5.17 2.71
N GLN A 35 6.53 5.88 3.56
CA GLN A 35 5.09 6.17 3.33
C GLN A 35 4.83 6.87 2.00
N ARG A 36 5.63 7.90 1.67
CA ARG A 36 5.51 8.65 0.41
C ARG A 36 5.86 7.78 -0.81
N VAL A 37 6.79 6.84 -0.65
CA VAL A 37 7.14 5.87 -1.71
C VAL A 37 5.96 4.93 -1.96
N ILE A 38 5.31 4.43 -0.91
CA ILE A 38 4.09 3.62 -1.04
C ILE A 38 2.99 4.43 -1.75
N GLY A 39 2.75 5.68 -1.35
CA GLY A 39 1.78 6.56 -2.02
C GLY A 39 2.05 6.72 -3.52
N ARG A 40 3.31 6.95 -3.91
CA ARG A 40 3.71 7.00 -5.34
C ARG A 40 3.46 5.69 -6.08
N ILE A 41 3.73 4.54 -5.45
CA ILE A 41 3.48 3.22 -6.03
C ILE A 41 1.98 2.95 -6.18
N MET A 42 1.16 3.40 -5.24
CA MET A 42 -0.30 3.29 -5.31
C MET A 42 -0.88 4.20 -6.39
N ASN A 43 -0.40 5.43 -6.52
CA ASN A 43 -0.82 6.37 -7.57
C ASN A 43 -0.47 5.83 -8.98
N LYS A 44 0.69 5.19 -9.14
CA LYS A 44 1.12 4.57 -10.40
C LYS A 44 0.58 3.14 -10.61
N ASN A 45 -0.40 2.69 -9.84
CA ASN A 45 -0.93 1.34 -9.96
C ASN A 45 -1.64 1.14 -11.32
N PRO A 46 -1.10 0.29 -12.23
CA PRO A 46 -1.68 0.09 -13.56
C PRO A 46 -2.91 -0.84 -13.54
N TYR A 47 -3.16 -1.54 -12.43
CA TYR A 47 -4.29 -2.47 -12.28
C TYR A 47 -5.14 -2.12 -11.06
N PRO A 48 -5.95 -1.04 -11.14
CA PRO A 48 -6.95 -0.74 -10.12
C PRO A 48 -7.87 -1.94 -9.89
N VAL A 49 -8.42 -2.07 -8.67
CA VAL A 49 -9.30 -3.17 -8.23
C VAL A 49 -8.60 -4.52 -8.04
N VAL A 50 -7.82 -4.98 -9.02
CA VAL A 50 -7.01 -6.22 -8.90
C VAL A 50 -5.95 -6.05 -7.81
N ILE A 51 -5.21 -4.94 -7.87
CA ILE A 51 -4.36 -4.48 -6.78
C ILE A 51 -5.20 -3.50 -5.97
N PRO A 52 -5.61 -3.84 -4.74
CA PRO A 52 -6.62 -3.08 -4.00
C PRO A 52 -6.04 -1.83 -3.32
N CYS A 53 -5.55 -0.88 -4.12
CA CYS A 53 -4.92 0.37 -3.64
C CYS A 53 -5.85 1.21 -2.74
N HIS A 54 -7.16 1.14 -2.95
CA HIS A 54 -8.18 1.78 -2.09
C HIS A 54 -8.20 1.27 -0.64
N ARG A 55 -7.54 0.15 -0.33
CA ARG A 55 -7.41 -0.36 1.05
C ARG A 55 -6.26 0.27 1.83
N VAL A 56 -5.48 1.16 1.21
CA VAL A 56 -4.35 1.83 1.84
C VAL A 56 -4.78 3.21 2.30
N ILE A 57 -4.75 3.45 3.61
CA ILE A 57 -5.21 4.69 4.24
C ILE A 57 -4.11 5.38 5.03
N LEU A 58 -4.39 6.60 5.52
CA LEU A 58 -3.46 7.33 6.38
C LEU A 58 -3.30 6.64 7.73
N SER A 59 -2.19 6.91 8.43
CA SER A 59 -1.92 6.33 9.75
C SER A 59 -2.89 6.79 10.84
N ASN A 60 -3.64 7.87 10.62
CA ASN A 60 -4.67 8.38 11.54
C ASN A 60 -6.06 7.76 11.29
N GLY A 61 -6.16 6.73 10.45
CA GLY A 61 -7.43 6.04 10.18
C GLY A 61 -8.34 6.73 9.16
N LYS A 62 -7.98 7.91 8.66
CA LYS A 62 -8.72 8.60 7.59
C LYS A 62 -8.34 8.04 6.23
N VAL A 63 -9.31 8.00 5.32
CA VAL A 63 -9.04 7.73 3.89
C VAL A 63 -8.08 8.79 3.37
N GLY A 64 -7.09 8.38 2.59
CA GLY A 64 -6.16 9.30 1.94
C GLY A 64 -5.65 8.73 0.63
N GLY A 65 -5.07 9.61 -0.17
CA GLY A 65 -4.50 9.36 -1.49
C GLY A 65 -3.58 10.51 -1.84
#